data_AF-A0A804PMZ5-F1
#
_entry.id   AF-A0A804PMZ5-F1
#
_cell.length_a   1.000
_cell.length_b   1.000
_cell.length_c   1.000
_cell.angle_alpha   90.00
_cell.angle_beta   90.00
_cell.angle_gamma   90.00
#
_symmetry.space_group_name_H-M   'P 1'
#
loop_
_entity.id
_entity.type
_entity.pdbx_description
1 polymer ?
#
loop_
_entity_poly.entity_id
_entity_poly.type
_entity_poly.pdbx_seq_one_letter_code
_entity_poly.pdbx_strand_id
1 'polypeptide(L)'
;EIVFPILSPDPATKKDVHFLKYPIYVGGNRGRGQIYPDGSKSNNTVYNATSTGIVKKILRKEKGGYEISIVDASDGRQVIDIIPPGPELLVSEGESIKLDQPLTSNPNVGGFGQGDAEIVLQDPLRVQGLLFFFASVILAQVFLVLKKKQFEKVQLYEMNF
;
A
#
# COMPACT_ATOMS: atom_id res chain seq x y z
N GLU A 1 13.79 3.89 6.41
CA GLU A 1 13.42 4.96 5.46
C GLU A 1 14.42 4.94 4.32
N ILE A 2 13.96 5.11 3.07
CA ILE A 2 14.81 5.12 1.87
C ILE A 2 14.57 6.45 1.17
N VAL A 3 15.65 7.15 0.82
CA VAL A 3 15.58 8.45 0.15
C VAL A 3 15.99 8.29 -1.31
N PHE A 4 15.15 8.75 -2.22
CA PHE A 4 15.39 8.67 -3.67
C PHE A 4 15.69 10.07 -4.23
N PRO A 5 16.89 10.32 -4.77
CA PRO A 5 17.16 11.54 -5.52
C PRO A 5 16.52 11.44 -6.91
N ILE A 6 15.52 12.26 -7.19
CA ILE A 6 14.79 12.28 -8.48
C ILE A 6 15.01 13.64 -9.15
N LEU A 7 15.41 13.62 -10.42
CA LEU A 7 15.54 14.82 -11.24
C LEU A 7 14.26 15.03 -12.07
N SER A 8 13.64 16.21 -11.96
CA SER A 8 12.48 16.58 -12.76
C SER A 8 12.85 16.78 -14.24
N PRO A 9 12.01 16.36 -15.19
CA PRO A 9 12.20 16.65 -16.61
C PRO A 9 11.97 18.15 -16.92
N ASP A 10 12.47 18.60 -18.07
CA ASP A 10 12.26 19.95 -18.58
C ASP A 10 11.37 19.94 -19.85
N PRO A 11 10.12 20.45 -19.77
CA PRO A 11 9.22 20.60 -20.92
C PRO A 11 9.75 21.47 -22.08
N ALA A 12 10.72 22.35 -21.83
CA ALA A 12 11.30 23.19 -22.90
C ALA A 12 12.09 22.32 -23.89
N THR A 13 12.84 21.35 -23.38
CA THR A 13 13.69 20.43 -24.15
C THR A 13 12.95 19.15 -24.57
N LYS A 14 12.05 18.63 -23.74
CA LYS A 14 11.27 17.41 -24.01
C LYS A 14 9.81 17.71 -24.31
N LYS A 15 9.39 17.52 -25.57
CA LYS A 15 8.05 17.91 -26.06
C LYS A 15 6.92 16.97 -25.62
N ASP A 16 7.26 15.78 -25.16
CA ASP A 16 6.35 14.78 -24.58
C ASP A 16 6.02 15.04 -23.10
N VAL A 17 6.67 16.04 -22.48
CA VAL A 17 6.46 16.41 -21.07
C VAL A 17 5.76 17.76 -21.00
N HIS A 18 4.81 17.89 -20.07
CA HIS A 18 4.01 19.10 -19.89
C HIS A 18 3.95 19.52 -18.41
N PHE A 19 3.70 20.81 -18.16
CA PHE A 19 3.50 21.32 -16.79
C PHE A 19 2.12 20.90 -16.25
N LEU A 20 2.08 19.74 -15.59
CA LEU A 20 0.89 19.08 -15.05
C LEU A 20 1.15 18.52 -13.65
N LYS A 21 0.08 18.04 -13.02
CA LYS A 21 0.15 17.19 -11.82
C LYS A 21 0.29 15.73 -12.27
N TYR A 22 1.36 15.07 -11.83
CA TYR A 22 1.70 13.70 -12.18
C TYR A 22 1.55 12.76 -10.98
N PRO A 23 1.04 11.54 -11.17
CA PRO A 23 1.02 10.53 -10.11
C PRO A 23 2.41 9.88 -9.92
N ILE A 24 2.69 9.46 -8.69
CA ILE A 24 3.85 8.67 -8.28
C ILE A 24 3.30 7.44 -7.54
N TYR A 25 3.63 6.26 -8.04
CA TYR A 25 3.24 5.00 -7.41
C TYR A 25 4.45 4.36 -6.73
N VAL A 26 4.26 3.91 -5.49
CA VAL A 26 5.31 3.24 -4.72
C VAL A 26 4.76 1.94 -4.11
N GLY A 27 5.58 0.89 -4.17
CA GLY A 27 5.35 -0.36 -3.48
C GLY A 27 6.54 -0.68 -2.59
N GLY A 28 6.28 -1.06 -1.35
CA GLY A 28 7.30 -1.40 -0.36
C GLY A 28 6.96 -2.71 0.35
N ASN A 29 7.95 -3.59 0.49
CA ASN A 29 7.81 -4.83 1.25
C ASN A 29 8.81 -4.86 2.40
N ARG A 30 8.38 -5.42 3.54
CA ARG A 30 9.26 -5.81 4.64
C ARG A 30 9.02 -7.27 4.99
N GLY A 31 10.09 -8.06 5.10
CA GLY A 31 10.03 -9.49 5.40
C GLY A 31 10.13 -10.38 4.15
N ARG A 32 10.14 -11.70 4.36
CA ARG A 32 10.25 -12.70 3.28
C ARG A 32 8.89 -12.98 2.65
N GLY A 33 8.88 -13.26 1.35
CA GLY A 33 7.68 -13.65 0.61
C GLY A 33 7.18 -15.06 0.95
N GLN A 34 5.97 -15.39 0.49
CA GLN A 34 5.28 -16.64 0.78
C GLN A 34 5.49 -17.71 -0.30
N ILE A 35 5.71 -17.29 -1.55
CA ILE A 35 5.74 -18.15 -2.73
C ILE A 35 7.00 -17.82 -3.55
N TYR A 36 7.63 -18.85 -4.11
CA TYR A 36 8.79 -18.71 -5.01
C TYR A 36 8.34 -18.58 -6.47
N PRO A 37 9.20 -18.09 -7.38
CA PRO A 37 8.86 -17.94 -8.79
C PRO A 37 8.48 -19.24 -9.52
N ASP A 38 8.89 -20.40 -8.99
CA ASP A 38 8.50 -21.73 -9.49
C ASP A 38 7.09 -22.18 -9.03
N GLY A 39 6.41 -21.36 -8.22
CA GLY A 39 5.10 -21.65 -7.64
C GLY A 39 5.15 -22.42 -6.32
N SER A 40 6.33 -22.85 -5.86
CA SER A 40 6.46 -23.57 -4.60
C SER A 40 6.26 -22.64 -3.39
N LYS A 41 5.68 -23.19 -2.31
CA LYS A 41 5.50 -22.46 -1.05
C LYS A 41 6.82 -22.37 -0.29
N SER A 42 7.10 -21.20 0.27
CA SER A 42 8.20 -21.00 1.22
C SER A 42 7.83 -21.47 2.62
N ASN A 43 8.82 -21.55 3.51
CA ASN A 43 8.58 -21.79 4.93
C ASN A 43 8.03 -20.59 5.72
N ASN A 44 7.70 -19.47 5.06
CA ASN A 44 7.09 -18.28 5.69
C ASN A 44 5.60 -18.15 5.32
N THR A 45 4.88 -19.27 5.29
CA THR A 45 3.44 -19.32 4.96
C THR A 45 2.76 -20.45 5.74
N VAL A 46 1.43 -20.47 5.66
CA VAL A 46 0.61 -21.52 6.26
C VAL A 46 0.57 -22.76 5.35
N TYR A 47 0.74 -23.93 5.96
CA TYR A 47 0.55 -25.22 5.31
C TYR A 47 -0.82 -25.76 5.68
N ASN A 48 -1.61 -26.11 4.66
CA ASN A 48 -2.97 -26.62 4.79
C ASN A 48 -2.99 -28.13 4.50
N ALA A 49 -3.98 -28.81 5.05
CA ALA A 49 -4.19 -30.24 4.84
C ALA A 49 -4.57 -30.55 3.39
N THR A 50 -3.87 -31.51 2.77
CA THR A 50 -4.13 -31.93 1.38
C THR A 50 -5.38 -32.82 1.25
N SER A 51 -5.86 -33.42 2.34
CA SER A 51 -7.05 -34.28 2.35
C SER A 51 -7.80 -34.23 3.68
N THR A 52 -9.09 -34.54 3.65
CA THR A 52 -9.89 -34.80 4.85
C THR A 52 -9.49 -36.16 5.45
N GLY A 53 -9.41 -36.27 6.77
CA GLY A 53 -9.07 -37.53 7.43
C GLY A 53 -8.68 -37.36 8.89
N ILE A 54 -8.09 -38.40 9.47
CA ILE A 54 -7.57 -38.40 10.84
C ILE A 54 -6.04 -38.36 10.77
N VAL A 55 -5.43 -37.50 11.60
CA VAL A 55 -3.98 -37.42 11.75
C VAL A 55 -3.47 -38.67 12.45
N LYS A 56 -2.86 -39.61 11.71
CA LYS A 56 -2.37 -40.88 12.23
C LYS A 56 -1.05 -40.76 12.97
N LYS A 57 -0.14 -39.95 12.44
CA LYS A 57 1.21 -39.78 12.98
C LYS A 57 1.83 -38.45 12.56
N ILE A 58 2.51 -37.80 13.48
CA ILE A 58 3.31 -36.58 13.25
C ILE A 58 4.78 -36.93 13.52
N LEU A 59 5.59 -36.96 12.46
CA LEU A 59 7.01 -37.26 12.56
C LEU A 59 7.83 -35.98 12.46
N ARG A 60 8.62 -35.67 13.51
CA ARG A 60 9.49 -34.50 13.53
C ARG A 60 10.81 -34.83 12.84
N LYS A 61 11.21 -34.04 11.84
CA LYS A 61 12.47 -34.25 11.10
C LYS A 61 13.66 -33.65 11.86
N GLU A 62 14.85 -34.23 11.71
CA GLU A 62 16.08 -33.81 12.40
C GLU A 62 16.47 -32.35 12.13
N LYS A 63 16.27 -31.87 10.89
CA LYS A 63 16.55 -30.48 10.48
C LYS A 63 15.42 -29.50 10.83
N GLY A 64 14.46 -29.94 11.64
CA GLY A 64 13.20 -29.24 11.86
C GLY A 64 12.19 -29.49 10.73
N GLY A 65 10.93 -29.13 11.01
CA GLY A 65 9.80 -29.47 10.16
C GLY A 65 9.10 -30.77 10.58
N TYR A 66 8.00 -31.06 9.88
CA TYR A 66 7.07 -32.14 10.22
C TYR A 66 6.70 -32.95 8.98
N GLU A 67 6.43 -34.22 9.20
CA GLU A 67 5.79 -35.11 8.24
C GLU A 67 4.51 -35.63 8.87
N ILE A 68 3.37 -35.27 8.29
CA ILE A 68 2.05 -35.57 8.83
C ILE A 68 1.42 -36.62 7.95
N SER A 69 1.10 -37.77 8.55
CA SER A 69 0.35 -38.83 7.89
C SER A 69 -1.12 -38.68 8.18
N ILE A 70 -1.90 -38.37 7.14
CA ILE A 70 -3.35 -38.21 7.20
C ILE A 70 -3.97 -39.45 6.56
N VAL A 71 -4.89 -40.11 7.26
CA VAL A 71 -5.61 -41.26 6.71
C VAL A 71 -7.06 -40.85 6.51
N ASP A 72 -7.53 -40.98 5.27
CA ASP A 72 -8.94 -40.79 4.95
C ASP A 72 -9.78 -41.88 5.63
N ALA A 73 -10.79 -41.47 6.38
CA ALA A 73 -11.69 -42.38 7.08
C ALA A 73 -12.56 -43.21 6.12
N SER A 74 -12.74 -42.74 4.88
CA SER A 74 -13.63 -43.32 3.88
C SER A 74 -12.90 -44.39 3.04
N ASP A 75 -11.71 -44.04 2.57
CA ASP A 75 -10.97 -44.81 1.55
C ASP A 75 -9.80 -45.60 2.14
N GLY A 76 -9.39 -45.29 3.38
CA GLY A 76 -8.15 -45.80 3.98
C GLY A 76 -6.87 -45.30 3.29
N ARG A 77 -6.99 -44.38 2.32
CA ARG A 77 -5.84 -43.78 1.62
C ARG A 77 -5.06 -42.89 2.58
N GLN A 78 -3.75 -43.08 2.58
CA GLN A 78 -2.82 -42.29 3.39
C GLN A 78 -2.16 -41.22 2.52
N VAL A 79 -2.28 -39.96 2.92
CA VAL A 79 -1.58 -38.81 2.33
C VAL A 79 -0.52 -38.34 3.32
N ILE A 80 0.63 -37.93 2.79
CA ILE A 80 1.76 -37.44 3.57
C ILE A 80 1.97 -35.97 3.25
N ASP A 81 1.71 -35.10 4.23
CA ASP A 81 1.97 -33.68 4.14
C ASP A 81 3.33 -33.35 4.75
N ILE A 82 4.20 -32.72 3.96
CA ILE A 82 5.56 -32.33 4.37
C ILE A 82 5.57 -30.83 4.67
N ILE A 83 5.93 -30.48 5.90
CA ILE A 83 6.02 -29.10 6.37
C ILE A 83 7.50 -28.78 6.65
N PRO A 84 8.07 -27.73 6.02
CA PRO A 84 9.44 -27.32 6.28
C PRO A 84 9.61 -26.68 7.66
N PRO A 85 10.84 -26.51 8.16
CA PRO A 85 11.08 -25.79 9.41
C PRO A 85 10.64 -24.32 9.33
N GLY A 86 9.94 -23.85 10.36
CA GLY A 86 9.52 -22.45 10.51
C GLY A 86 8.12 -22.32 11.13
N PRO A 87 7.06 -22.76 10.43
CA PRO A 87 5.69 -22.71 10.96
C PRO A 87 5.51 -23.63 12.16
N GLU A 88 4.80 -23.16 13.20
CA GLU A 88 4.46 -24.00 14.35
C GLU A 88 3.23 -24.83 14.06
N LEU A 89 3.19 -26.06 14.56
CA LEU A 89 2.09 -26.98 14.33
C LEU A 89 0.90 -26.68 15.26
N LEU A 90 -0.31 -26.69 14.71
CA LEU A 90 -1.56 -26.46 15.46
C LEU A 90 -2.37 -27.74 15.73
N VAL A 91 -2.06 -28.83 15.01
CA VAL A 91 -2.81 -30.09 15.09
C VAL A 91 -2.09 -31.15 15.92
N SER A 92 -2.87 -32.07 16.50
CA SER A 92 -2.35 -33.19 17.29
C SER A 92 -2.65 -34.55 16.64
N GLU A 93 -1.92 -35.59 17.05
CA GLU A 93 -2.23 -36.96 16.61
C GLU A 93 -3.63 -37.39 17.11
N GLY A 94 -4.38 -38.07 16.24
CA GLY A 94 -5.77 -38.48 16.49
C GLY A 94 -6.82 -37.43 16.17
N GLU A 95 -6.43 -36.21 15.79
CA GLU A 95 -7.35 -35.15 15.42
C GLU A 95 -7.98 -35.39 14.03
N SER A 96 -9.26 -35.07 13.89
CA SER A 96 -9.96 -35.09 12.61
C SER A 96 -9.81 -33.74 11.93
N ILE A 97 -9.29 -33.76 10.70
CA ILE A 97 -9.00 -32.57 9.89
C ILE A 97 -9.80 -32.61 8.59
N LYS A 98 -10.16 -31.42 8.09
CA LYS A 98 -10.83 -31.24 6.80
C LYS A 98 -9.84 -30.84 5.72
N LEU A 99 -10.18 -31.10 4.46
CA LEU A 99 -9.48 -30.53 3.31
C LEU A 99 -9.30 -29.02 3.49
N ASP A 100 -8.11 -28.52 3.18
CA ASP A 100 -7.68 -27.12 3.29
C ASP A 100 -7.67 -26.53 4.71
N GLN A 101 -7.90 -27.33 5.75
CA GLN A 101 -7.73 -26.88 7.13
C GLN A 101 -6.25 -26.53 7.40
N PRO A 102 -5.95 -25.38 8.03
CA PRO A 102 -4.58 -25.02 8.35
C PRO A 102 -3.98 -25.98 9.39
N LEU A 103 -2.84 -26.57 9.05
CA LEU A 103 -2.08 -27.47 9.92
C LEU A 103 -1.10 -26.68 10.81
N THR A 104 -0.70 -25.49 10.36
CA THR A 104 0.31 -24.65 11.01
C THR A 104 -0.19 -23.25 11.31
N SER A 105 0.46 -22.59 12.27
CA SER A 105 0.31 -21.15 12.48
C SER A 105 0.91 -20.36 11.30
N ASN A 106 0.57 -19.08 11.20
CA ASN A 106 1.16 -18.18 10.21
C ASN A 106 2.42 -17.51 10.79
N PRO A 107 3.63 -17.89 10.36
CA PRO A 107 4.86 -17.28 10.86
C PRO A 107 5.10 -15.87 10.29
N ASN A 108 4.34 -15.45 9.28
CA ASN A 108 4.61 -14.19 8.58
C ASN A 108 4.31 -12.96 9.45
N VAL A 109 5.37 -12.24 9.81
CA VAL A 109 5.32 -10.91 10.44
C VAL A 109 5.70 -9.78 9.47
N GLY A 110 5.85 -10.11 8.19
CA GLY A 110 6.11 -9.16 7.11
C GLY A 110 4.83 -8.63 6.46
N GLY A 111 5.01 -7.82 5.43
CA GLY A 111 3.90 -7.28 4.65
C GLY A 111 4.37 -6.44 3.48
N PHE A 112 3.54 -6.43 2.43
CA PHE A 112 3.65 -5.54 1.29
C PHE A 112 2.60 -4.44 1.40
N GLY A 113 3.01 -3.20 1.17
CA GLY A 113 2.15 -2.03 1.14
C GLY A 113 2.37 -1.23 -0.14
N GLN A 114 1.30 -0.61 -0.62
CA GLN A 114 1.31 0.30 -1.77
C GLN A 114 0.90 1.69 -1.31
N GLY A 115 1.39 2.70 -2.01
CA GLY A 115 0.99 4.07 -1.82
C GLY A 115 1.05 4.83 -3.14
N ASP A 116 0.21 5.83 -3.24
CA ASP A 116 0.17 6.80 -4.31
C ASP A 116 0.46 8.19 -3.74
N ALA A 117 1.14 9.00 -4.54
CA ALA A 117 1.39 10.40 -4.27
C ALA A 117 1.28 11.17 -5.57
N GLU A 118 1.25 12.49 -5.49
CA GLU A 118 1.20 13.35 -6.67
C GLU A 118 2.27 14.44 -6.58
N ILE A 119 2.84 14.80 -7.71
CA ILE A 119 3.81 15.88 -7.83
C ILE A 119 3.36 16.86 -8.91
N VAL A 120 3.45 18.16 -8.62
CA VAL A 120 3.14 19.20 -9.60
C VAL A 120 4.43 19.63 -10.27
N LEU A 121 4.56 19.37 -11.56
CA LEU A 121 5.62 19.96 -12.38
C LEU A 121 5.21 21.38 -12.73
N GLN A 122 5.78 22.36 -12.02
CA GLN A 122 5.37 23.77 -12.12
C GLN A 122 6.28 24.58 -13.04
N ASP A 123 5.67 25.53 -13.74
CA ASP A 123 6.36 26.57 -14.50
C ASP A 123 6.49 27.85 -13.64
N PRO A 124 7.70 28.36 -13.36
CA PRO A 124 7.90 29.61 -12.63
C PRO A 124 7.13 30.80 -13.21
N LEU A 125 6.95 30.87 -14.53
CA LEU A 125 6.21 31.96 -15.18
C LEU A 125 4.74 31.99 -14.78
N ARG A 126 4.12 30.83 -14.57
CA ARG A 126 2.72 30.73 -14.09
C ARG A 126 2.59 31.32 -12.69
N VAL A 127 3.56 31.04 -11.81
CA VAL A 127 3.56 31.56 -10.44
C VAL A 127 3.83 33.07 -10.44
N GLN A 128 4.75 33.57 -11.27
CA GLN A 128 4.99 35.01 -11.40
C GLN A 128 3.75 35.76 -11.90
N GLY A 129 3.08 35.24 -12.93
CA GLY A 129 1.82 35.79 -13.43
C GLY A 129 0.72 35.80 -12.36
N LEU A 130 0.63 34.72 -11.57
CA LEU A 130 -0.32 34.63 -10.45
C LEU A 130 -0.05 35.68 -9.37
N LEU A 131 1.21 35.93 -9.01
CA LEU A 131 1.58 36.95 -8.02
C LEU A 131 1.22 38.36 -8.48
N PHE A 132 1.46 38.69 -9.75
CA PHE A 132 1.04 39.97 -10.33
C PHE A 132 -0.49 40.12 -10.29
N PHE A 133 -1.22 39.06 -10.60
CA PHE A 133 -2.68 39.04 -10.50
C PHE A 133 -3.16 39.27 -9.05
N PHE A 134 -2.53 38.64 -8.05
CA PHE A 134 -2.87 38.90 -6.65
C PHE A 134 -2.61 40.35 -6.26
N ALA A 135 -1.50 40.94 -6.69
CA ALA A 135 -1.21 42.35 -6.42
C ALA A 135 -2.26 43.29 -7.04
N SER A 136 -2.70 43.01 -8.27
CA SER A 136 -3.73 43.82 -8.94
C SER A 136 -5.10 43.70 -8.26
N VAL A 137 -5.47 42.50 -7.82
CA VAL A 137 -6.71 42.27 -7.06
C VAL A 137 -6.69 43.02 -5.74
N ILE A 138 -5.60 42.96 -4.98
CA ILE A 138 -5.44 43.71 -3.72
C ILE A 138 -5.56 45.21 -3.97
N LEU A 139 -4.89 45.73 -5.00
CA LEU A 139 -4.95 47.15 -5.34
C LEU A 139 -6.38 47.59 -5.70
N ALA A 140 -7.08 46.80 -6.51
CA ALA A 140 -8.48 47.06 -6.87
C ALA A 140 -9.39 47.06 -5.64
N GLN A 141 -9.24 46.08 -4.74
CA GLN A 141 -9.99 46.01 -3.48
C GLN A 141 -9.75 47.24 -2.61
N VAL A 142 -8.50 47.67 -2.44
CA VAL A 142 -8.15 48.89 -1.69
C VAL A 142 -8.81 50.12 -2.30
N PHE A 143 -8.72 50.30 -3.63
CA PHE A 143 -9.34 51.45 -4.29
C PHE A 143 -10.87 51.45 -4.19
N LEU A 144 -11.53 50.30 -4.31
CA LEU A 144 -12.98 50.20 -4.13
C LEU A 144 -13.40 50.62 -2.71
N VAL A 145 -12.68 50.16 -1.69
CA VAL A 145 -12.97 50.53 -0.29
C VAL A 145 -12.70 52.01 -0.05
N LEU A 146 -11.59 52.56 -0.54
CA LEU A 146 -11.28 53.99 -0.42
C LEU A 146 -12.33 54.84 -1.13
N LYS A 147 -12.77 54.43 -2.33
CA LYS A 147 -13.80 55.15 -3.09
C LYS A 147 -15.15 55.10 -2.37
N LYS A 148 -15.53 53.96 -1.82
CA LYS A 148 -16.72 53.83 -0.96
C LYS A 148 -16.64 54.79 0.22
N LYS A 149 -15.53 54.78 0.97
CA LYS A 149 -15.30 55.67 2.12
C LYS A 149 -15.32 57.15 1.74
N GLN A 150 -14.82 57.49 0.55
CA GLN A 150 -14.90 58.85 0.02
C GLN A 150 -16.36 59.26 -0.24
N PHE A 151 -17.17 58.38 -0.85
CA PHE A 151 -18.57 58.68 -1.16
C PHE A 151 -19.45 58.76 0.09
N GLU A 152 -19.22 57.90 1.08
CA GLU A 152 -19.89 57.96 2.40
C GLU A 152 -19.74 59.34 3.06
N LYS A 153 -18.60 60.03 2.89
CA LYS A 153 -18.41 61.40 3.39
C LYS A 153 -19.29 62.43 2.69
N VAL A 154 -19.52 62.27 1.39
CA VAL A 154 -20.40 63.17 0.62
C VAL A 154 -21.86 62.97 1.03
N GLN A 155 -22.31 61.72 1.13
CA GLN A 155 -23.66 61.38 1.60
C GLN A 155 -23.93 61.93 3.01
N LEU A 156 -22.94 61.84 3.92
CA LEU A 156 -23.04 62.42 5.26
C LEU A 156 -23.21 63.95 5.25
N TYR A 157 -22.56 64.65 4.31
CA TYR A 157 -22.68 66.10 4.17
C TYR A 157 -24.04 66.51 3.57
N GLU A 158 -24.54 65.76 2.59
CA GLU A 158 -25.80 66.05 1.92
C GLU A 158 -27.05 65.59 2.71
N MET A 159 -26.86 64.73 3.74
CA MET A 159 -27.93 64.06 4.49
C MET A 159 -28.98 63.38 3.61
N ASN A 160 -28.60 63.05 2.37
CA ASN A 160 -29.43 62.39 1.37
C ASN A 160 -28.66 61.16 0.87
N PHE A 161 -29.31 60.00 0.88
CA PHE A 161 -28.65 58.70 0.72
C PHE A 161 -28.84 58.12 -0.68
#